data_AF-A0A0L7LEX6-F1
#
_entry.id   AF-A0A0L7LEX6-F1
#
_cell.length_a   1.000
_cell.length_b   1.000
_cell.length_c   1.000
_cell.angle_alpha   90.00
_cell.angle_beta   90.00
_cell.angle_gamma   90.00
#
_symmetry.space_group_name_H-M   'P 1'
#
loop_
_entity.id
_entity.type
_entity.pdbx_description
1 polymer ?
#
loop_
_entity_poly.entity_id
_entity_poly.type
_entity_poly.pdbx_seq_one_letter_code
_entity_poly.pdbx_strand_id
1 'polypeptide(L)'
;MPKVTDGKKYTKTYTEEDVEKALQAIKNGMGKKTAANKFNIPRATLQFRLSNQFVKSRPGPDTVLSNAEEQEIVKWIIAACSKGFPRRKEDVIKSVKLYLDEHPRPNNFIDNTPGEGWYKLFMKRHPELSIRTSEA
;
A
#
# COMPACT_ATOMS: atom_id res chain seq x y z
N MET A 1 16.15 13.21 17.27
CA MET A 1 14.97 12.57 17.88
C MET A 1 14.18 13.63 18.64
N PRO A 2 12.84 13.53 18.73
CA PRO A 2 12.04 14.41 19.59
C PRO A 2 12.54 14.27 21.03
N LYS A 3 12.72 15.41 21.71
CA LYS A 3 13.16 15.42 23.12
C LYS A 3 11.99 14.95 23.98
N VAL A 4 11.95 13.65 24.26
CA VAL A 4 11.01 13.08 25.23
C VAL A 4 11.57 13.34 26.61
N THR A 5 10.85 14.09 27.45
CA THR A 5 11.16 14.23 28.87
C THR A 5 10.86 12.90 29.58
N ASP A 6 11.72 12.50 30.51
CA ASP A 6 11.64 11.25 31.26
C ASP A 6 10.20 10.89 31.70
N GLY A 7 9.76 9.68 31.34
CA GLY A 7 8.47 9.10 31.78
C GLY A 7 7.27 9.27 30.84
N LYS A 8 7.34 10.08 29.77
CA LYS A 8 6.22 10.20 28.79
C LYS A 8 6.45 9.32 27.55
N LYS A 9 5.46 8.50 27.16
CA LYS A 9 5.50 7.81 25.86
C LYS A 9 5.47 8.84 24.73
N TYR A 10 6.34 8.68 23.73
CA TYR A 10 6.31 9.53 22.53
C TYR A 10 4.99 9.33 21.78
N THR A 11 4.21 10.40 21.65
CA THR A 11 3.04 10.45 20.78
C THR A 11 3.42 11.19 19.49
N LYS A 12 3.17 10.56 18.34
CA LYS A 12 3.34 11.23 17.04
C LYS A 12 2.21 12.25 16.91
N THR A 13 2.53 13.53 17.05
CA THR A 13 1.56 14.65 17.01
C THR A 13 1.26 15.15 15.60
N TYR A 14 2.04 14.73 14.60
CA TYR A 14 1.93 15.19 13.21
C TYR A 14 1.40 14.09 12.29
N THR A 15 0.56 14.49 11.34
CA THR A 15 0.01 13.60 10.31
C THR A 15 1.00 13.43 9.16
N GLU A 16 0.76 12.47 8.26
CA GLU A 16 1.55 12.36 7.02
C GLU A 16 1.32 13.58 6.10
N GLU A 17 0.12 14.16 6.13
CA GLU A 17 -0.21 15.36 5.36
C GLU A 17 0.61 16.57 5.81
N ASP A 18 0.82 16.73 7.13
CA ASP A 18 1.66 17.81 7.67
C ASP A 18 3.11 17.65 7.23
N VAL A 19 3.60 16.40 7.18
CA VAL A 19 4.95 16.09 6.68
C VAL A 19 5.06 16.46 5.21
N GLU A 20 4.07 16.12 4.39
CA GLU A 20 4.07 16.43 2.96
C GLU A 20 4.02 17.95 2.70
N LYS A 21 3.17 18.68 3.42
CA LYS A 21 3.12 20.15 3.38
C LYS A 21 4.44 20.78 3.80
N ALA A 22 5.08 20.25 4.85
CA ALA A 22 6.38 20.72 5.31
C ALA A 22 7.49 20.46 4.27
N LEU A 23 7.48 19.29 3.61
CA LEU A 23 8.43 18.97 2.55
C LEU A 23 8.24 19.88 1.32
N GLN A 24 6.99 20.15 0.93
CA GLN A 24 6.68 21.10 -0.14
C GLN A 24 7.16 22.52 0.20
N ALA A 25 6.92 23.00 1.43
CA ALA A 25 7.42 24.30 1.87
C ALA A 25 8.96 24.39 1.80
N ILE A 26 9.66 23.31 2.15
CA ILE A 26 11.13 23.26 2.04
C ILE A 26 11.58 23.29 0.57
N LYS A 27 10.89 22.55 -0.31
CA LYS A 27 11.15 22.62 -1.76
C LYS A 27 10.92 24.02 -2.33
N ASN A 28 9.94 24.76 -1.80
CA ASN A 28 9.63 26.14 -2.17
C ASN A 28 10.60 27.17 -1.55
N GLY A 29 11.69 26.74 -0.92
CA GLY A 29 12.74 27.62 -0.37
C GLY A 29 12.65 27.89 1.13
N MET A 30 11.70 27.30 1.85
CA MET A 30 11.63 27.45 3.31
C MET A 30 12.78 26.70 4.00
N GLY A 31 13.44 27.34 4.96
CA GLY A 31 14.47 26.70 5.77
C GLY A 31 13.92 25.52 6.59
N LYS A 32 14.67 24.42 6.66
CA LYS A 32 14.30 23.18 7.39
C LYS A 32 13.89 23.43 8.85
N LYS A 33 14.55 24.37 9.53
CA LYS A 33 14.24 24.77 10.92
C LYS A 33 12.90 25.51 11.03
N THR A 34 12.64 26.41 10.08
CA THR A 34 11.39 27.18 10.00
C THR A 34 10.21 26.25 9.72
N ALA A 35 10.37 25.32 8.78
CA ALA A 35 9.37 24.29 8.48
C ALA A 35 9.10 23.39 9.69
N ALA A 36 10.15 22.93 10.39
CA ALA A 36 10.01 22.12 11.60
C ALA A 36 9.16 22.81 12.68
N ASN A 37 9.42 24.10 12.93
CA ASN A 37 8.64 24.87 13.92
C ASN A 37 7.21 25.15 13.44
N LYS A 38 7.02 25.49 12.16
CA LYS A 38 5.71 25.84 11.61
C LYS A 38 4.74 24.67 11.62
N PHE A 39 5.21 23.48 11.27
CA PHE A 39 4.39 22.27 11.20
C PHE A 39 4.48 21.41 12.48
N ASN A 40 5.21 21.86 13.50
CA ASN A 40 5.48 21.11 14.74
C ASN A 40 6.03 19.69 14.48
N ILE A 41 6.89 19.55 13.46
CA ILE A 41 7.52 18.30 13.06
C ILE A 41 8.98 18.34 13.49
N PRO A 42 9.52 17.30 14.14
CA PRO A 42 10.93 17.24 14.45
C PRO A 42 11.79 17.40 13.19
N ARG A 43 12.78 18.31 13.23
CA ARG A 43 13.72 18.53 12.12
C ARG A 43 14.35 17.24 11.60
N ALA A 44 14.68 16.31 12.51
CA ALA A 44 15.26 15.01 12.16
C ALA A 44 14.33 14.19 11.24
N THR A 45 13.00 14.25 11.46
CA THR A 45 12.01 13.59 10.60
C THR A 45 12.02 14.20 9.20
N LEU A 46 12.02 15.52 9.09
CA LEU A 46 12.08 16.21 7.78
C LEU A 46 13.40 15.93 7.06
N GLN A 47 14.51 15.88 7.79
CA GLN A 47 15.82 15.53 7.23
C GLN A 47 15.86 14.09 6.72
N PHE A 48 15.32 13.13 7.49
CA PHE A 48 15.23 11.74 7.06
C PHE A 48 14.32 11.58 5.84
N ARG A 49 13.16 12.26 5.83
CA ARG A 49 12.21 12.27 4.69
C ARG A 49 12.79 12.88 3.41
N LEU A 50 13.75 13.79 3.53
CA LEU A 50 14.48 14.38 2.39
C LEU A 50 15.69 13.56 1.97
N SER A 51 16.06 12.52 2.73
CA SER A 51 17.20 11.67 2.39
C SER A 51 16.82 10.64 1.32
N ASN A 52 17.79 10.26 0.48
CA ASN A 52 17.60 9.22 -0.52
C ASN A 52 17.32 7.82 0.08
N GLN A 53 17.50 7.66 1.40
CA GLN A 53 17.22 6.41 2.11
C GLN A 53 15.72 6.24 2.44
N PHE A 54 14.94 7.32 2.37
CA PHE A 54 13.52 7.23 2.68
C PHE A 54 12.74 6.59 1.53
N VAL A 55 12.30 5.37 1.75
CA VAL A 55 11.28 4.71 0.92
C VAL A 55 9.99 4.65 1.73
N LYS A 56 8.90 5.18 1.17
CA LYS A 56 7.59 5.10 1.80
C LYS A 56 7.11 3.65 1.72
N SER A 57 7.41 2.87 2.75
CA SER A 57 6.92 1.50 2.89
C SER A 57 5.60 1.45 3.65
N ARG A 58 4.76 0.46 3.32
CA ARG A 58 3.53 0.16 4.06
C ARG A 58 3.86 -0.68 5.28
N PRO A 59 3.17 -0.50 6.41
CA PRO A 59 3.31 -1.41 7.54
C PRO A 59 2.82 -2.81 7.15
N GLY A 60 3.63 -3.83 7.45
CA GLY A 60 3.29 -5.24 7.26
C GLY A 60 4.08 -5.91 6.13
N PRO A 61 3.94 -7.24 5.98
CA PRO A 61 4.56 -7.99 4.90
C PRO A 61 4.02 -7.55 3.54
N ASP A 62 4.90 -7.59 2.53
CA ASP A 62 4.48 -7.40 1.14
C ASP A 62 3.53 -8.52 0.70
N THR A 63 2.70 -8.20 -0.29
CA THR A 63 1.82 -9.17 -0.92
C THR A 63 2.63 -10.19 -1.72
N VAL A 64 2.16 -11.43 -1.78
CA VAL A 64 2.82 -12.50 -2.57
C VAL A 64 2.88 -12.15 -4.06
N LEU A 65 1.87 -11.41 -4.55
CA LEU A 65 1.87 -10.85 -5.90
C LEU A 65 2.32 -9.39 -5.85
N SER A 66 3.06 -8.97 -6.88
CA SER A 66 3.41 -7.57 -7.05
C SER A 66 2.17 -6.75 -7.42
N ASN A 67 2.23 -5.43 -7.21
CA ASN A 67 1.10 -4.57 -7.58
C ASN A 67 0.77 -4.65 -9.09
N ALA A 68 1.78 -4.80 -9.95
CA ALA A 68 1.57 -4.97 -11.39
C ALA A 68 0.84 -6.28 -11.71
N GLU A 69 1.20 -7.37 -11.05
CA GLU A 69 0.56 -8.69 -11.21
C GLU A 69 -0.89 -8.66 -10.71
N GLU A 70 -1.15 -8.06 -9.55
CA GLU A 70 -2.52 -7.88 -9.05
C GLU A 70 -3.38 -7.09 -10.04
N GLN A 71 -2.82 -6.05 -10.68
CA GLN A 71 -3.52 -5.25 -11.68
C GLN A 71 -3.87 -6.04 -12.95
N GLU A 72 -3.01 -6.93 -13.42
CA GLU A 72 -3.32 -7.78 -14.57
C GLU A 72 -4.49 -8.72 -14.27
N ILE A 73 -4.54 -9.28 -13.04
CA ILE A 73 -5.66 -10.10 -12.58
C ILE A 73 -6.94 -9.27 -12.51
N VAL A 74 -6.88 -8.05 -11.96
CA VAL A 74 -8.03 -7.13 -11.90
C VAL A 74 -8.56 -6.85 -13.30
N LYS A 75 -7.69 -6.48 -14.25
CA LYS A 75 -8.07 -6.23 -15.65
C LYS A 75 -8.74 -7.45 -16.29
N TRP A 76 -8.18 -8.63 -16.07
CA TRP A 76 -8.74 -9.88 -16.56
C TRP A 76 -10.14 -10.15 -15.98
N ILE A 77 -10.35 -9.94 -14.67
CA ILE A 77 -11.67 -10.10 -14.03
C ILE A 77 -12.68 -9.10 -14.60
N ILE A 78 -12.31 -7.83 -14.75
CA ILE A 78 -13.18 -6.79 -15.33
C ILE A 78 -13.54 -7.16 -16.77
N ALA A 79 -12.56 -7.52 -17.60
CA ALA A 79 -12.79 -7.90 -19.00
C ALA A 79 -13.69 -9.15 -19.12
N ALA A 80 -13.55 -10.12 -18.21
CA ALA A 80 -14.43 -11.28 -18.16
C ALA A 80 -15.88 -10.88 -17.77
N CYS A 81 -16.03 -9.96 -16.81
CA CYS A 81 -17.32 -9.41 -16.40
C CYS A 81 -18.01 -8.66 -17.55
N SER A 82 -17.29 -7.77 -18.26
CA SER A 82 -17.83 -7.04 -19.42
C SER A 82 -18.27 -7.94 -20.57
N LYS A 83 -17.67 -9.13 -20.69
CA LYS A 83 -18.06 -10.15 -21.68
C LYS A 83 -19.23 -11.04 -21.23
N GLY A 84 -19.83 -10.76 -20.07
CA GLY A 84 -20.94 -11.55 -19.52
C GLY A 84 -20.52 -12.80 -18.74
N PHE A 85 -19.22 -12.95 -18.42
CA PHE A 85 -18.69 -14.11 -17.71
C PHE A 85 -18.06 -13.68 -16.37
N PRO A 86 -18.87 -13.37 -15.34
CA PRO A 86 -18.35 -13.02 -14.03
C PRO A 86 -17.53 -14.18 -13.46
N ARG A 87 -16.32 -13.88 -12.98
CA ARG A 87 -15.40 -14.89 -12.42
C ARG A 87 -15.75 -15.17 -10.96
N ARG A 88 -15.75 -16.45 -10.59
CA ARG A 88 -15.95 -16.88 -9.21
C ARG A 88 -14.64 -16.77 -8.44
N LYS A 89 -14.75 -16.74 -7.11
CA LYS A 89 -13.59 -16.81 -6.20
C LYS A 89 -12.64 -17.97 -6.57
N GLU A 90 -13.21 -19.14 -6.87
CA GLU A 90 -12.45 -20.33 -7.23
C GLU A 90 -11.62 -20.14 -8.51
N ASP A 91 -12.16 -19.44 -9.51
CA ASP A 91 -11.46 -19.17 -10.76
C ASP A 91 -10.26 -18.26 -10.53
N VAL A 92 -10.43 -17.22 -9.71
CA VAL A 92 -9.34 -16.30 -9.34
C VAL A 92 -8.24 -17.03 -8.60
N ILE A 93 -8.59 -17.88 -7.61
CA ILE A 93 -7.63 -18.68 -6.85
C ILE A 93 -6.87 -19.63 -7.78
N LYS A 94 -7.56 -20.32 -8.69
CA LYS A 94 -6.94 -21.23 -9.67
C LYS A 94 -5.99 -20.50 -10.60
N SER A 95 -6.38 -19.33 -11.12
CA SER A 95 -5.52 -18.53 -12.00
C SER A 95 -4.26 -18.06 -11.28
N VAL A 96 -4.38 -17.62 -10.01
CA VAL A 96 -3.21 -17.22 -9.22
C VAL A 96 -2.32 -18.41 -8.90
N LYS A 97 -2.91 -19.58 -8.58
CA LYS A 97 -2.13 -20.82 -8.38
C LYS A 97 -1.31 -21.13 -9.62
N LEU A 98 -1.95 -21.19 -10.79
CA LEU A 98 -1.28 -21.47 -12.05
C LEU A 98 -0.12 -20.49 -12.32
N TYR A 99 -0.35 -19.20 -12.06
CA TYR A 99 0.67 -18.17 -12.20
C TYR A 99 1.87 -18.38 -11.25
N LEU A 100 1.61 -18.79 -10.01
CA LEU A 100 2.66 -19.10 -9.02
C LEU A 100 3.40 -20.41 -9.34
N ASP A 101 2.73 -21.36 -10.00
CA ASP A 101 3.35 -22.61 -10.48
C ASP A 101 4.27 -22.33 -11.70
N GLU A 102 3.89 -21.43 -12.60
CA GLU A 102 4.72 -20.98 -13.73
C GLU A 102 5.90 -20.10 -13.27
N HIS A 103 5.72 -19.33 -12.19
CA HIS A 103 6.73 -18.44 -11.62
C HIS A 103 7.02 -18.80 -10.15
N PRO A 104 7.81 -19.87 -9.91
CA PRO A 104 8.04 -20.38 -8.55
C PRO A 104 8.74 -19.31 -7.70
N ARG A 105 8.07 -18.92 -6.61
CA ARG A 105 8.56 -17.93 -5.65
C ARG A 105 8.29 -18.39 -4.21
N PRO A 106 9.16 -18.03 -3.24
CA PRO A 106 8.91 -18.35 -1.85
C PRO A 106 7.63 -17.64 -1.40
N ASN A 107 6.63 -18.42 -1.01
CA ASN A 107 5.37 -17.92 -0.52
C ASN A 107 4.89 -18.77 0.66
N ASN A 108 3.95 -18.22 1.44
CA ASN A 108 3.41 -18.89 2.62
C ASN A 108 2.13 -19.68 2.32
N PHE A 109 1.81 -19.92 1.04
CA PHE A 109 0.63 -20.67 0.65
C PHE A 109 0.91 -22.16 0.67
N ILE A 110 -0.12 -22.94 1.03
CA ILE A 110 -0.07 -24.39 0.93
C ILE A 110 -0.25 -24.73 -0.55
N ASP A 111 0.73 -25.41 -1.15
CA ASP A 111 0.70 -25.82 -2.56
C ASP A 111 0.41 -24.66 -3.52
N ASN A 112 1.07 -23.52 -3.30
CA ASN A 112 0.90 -22.27 -4.07
C ASN A 112 -0.55 -21.77 -4.17
N THR A 113 -1.46 -22.28 -3.35
CA THR A 113 -2.89 -22.04 -3.48
C THR A 113 -3.31 -20.91 -2.53
N PRO A 114 -3.72 -19.74 -3.03
CA PRO A 114 -4.16 -18.66 -2.15
C PRO A 114 -5.37 -19.05 -1.32
N GLY A 115 -5.29 -18.83 -0.01
CA GLY A 115 -6.40 -19.08 0.90
C GLY A 115 -7.49 -18.00 0.86
N GLU A 116 -8.56 -18.23 1.62
CA GLU A 116 -9.67 -17.27 1.73
C GLU A 116 -9.25 -15.91 2.30
N GLY A 117 -8.30 -15.90 3.25
CA GLY A 117 -7.76 -14.66 3.81
C GLY A 117 -7.09 -13.80 2.74
N TRP A 118 -6.34 -14.41 1.82
CA TRP A 118 -5.73 -13.71 0.70
C TRP A 118 -6.80 -13.09 -0.21
N TYR A 119 -7.82 -13.86 -0.59
CA TYR A 119 -8.90 -13.38 -1.47
C TYR A 119 -9.66 -12.20 -0.84
N LYS A 120 -9.98 -12.26 0.47
CA LYS A 120 -10.63 -11.15 1.18
C LYS A 120 -9.76 -9.88 1.17
N LEU A 121 -8.45 -10.03 1.40
CA LEU A 121 -7.52 -8.90 1.35
C LEU A 121 -7.35 -8.35 -0.08
N PHE A 122 -7.33 -9.22 -1.09
CA PHE A 122 -7.30 -8.83 -2.49
C PHE A 122 -8.53 -8.00 -2.86
N MET A 123 -9.74 -8.46 -2.54
CA MET A 123 -10.96 -7.67 -2.76
C MET A 123 -10.97 -6.35 -1.98
N LYS A 124 -10.41 -6.32 -0.77
CA LYS A 124 -10.28 -5.08 0.03
C LYS A 124 -9.31 -4.07 -0.60
N ARG A 125 -8.25 -4.56 -1.27
CA ARG A 125 -7.31 -3.71 -2.03
C ARG A 125 -7.91 -3.19 -3.33
N HIS A 126 -8.85 -3.95 -3.91
CA HIS A 126 -9.48 -3.67 -5.20
C HIS A 126 -10.99 -3.51 -5.09
N PRO A 127 -11.48 -2.42 -4.46
CA PRO A 127 -12.91 -2.16 -4.32
C PRO A 127 -13.63 -2.05 -5.68
N GLU A 128 -12.91 -1.72 -6.76
CA GLU A 128 -13.42 -1.69 -8.14
C GLU A 128 -14.02 -3.03 -8.59
N LEU A 129 -13.57 -4.16 -8.04
CA LEU A 129 -14.11 -5.48 -8.35
C LEU A 129 -15.39 -5.80 -7.57
N SER A 130 -15.63 -5.11 -6.45
CA SER A 130 -16.81 -5.31 -5.61
C SER A 130 -17.99 -4.47 -6.07
N ILE A 131 -17.74 -3.36 -6.76
CA ILE A 131 -18.80 -2.53 -7.33
C ILE A 131 -19.34 -3.28 -8.54
N ARG A 132 -20.43 -4.03 -8.34
CA ARG A 132 -21.28 -4.46 -9.44
C ARG A 132 -21.87 -3.19 -10.03
N THR A 133 -21.24 -2.62 -11.06
CA THR A 133 -21.84 -1.54 -11.83
C THR A 133 -23.14 -2.08 -12.42
N SER A 134 -24.24 -1.79 -11.71
CA SER A 134 -25.58 -1.76 -12.29
C SER A 134 -25.69 -0.37 -12.88
N GLU A 135 -25.11 -0.16 -14.06
CA GLU A 135 -25.41 1.04 -14.83
C GLU A 135 -26.63 0.76 -15.70
N ALA A 136 -27.55 1.71 -15.64
CA ALA A 136 -28.96 1.65 -16.01
C ALA A 136 -29.21 1.69 -17.52
#